data_AF-A0A941SSI3-F1
#
_entry.id   AF-A0A941SSI3-F1
#
_cell.length_a   1.000
_cell.length_b   1.000
_cell.length_c   1.000
_cell.angle_alpha   90.00
_cell.angle_beta   90.00
_cell.angle_gamma   90.00
#
_symmetry.space_group_name_H-M   'P 1'
#
loop_
_entity.id
_entity.type
_entity.pdbx_description
1 polymer ?
#
loop_
_entity_poly.entity_id
_entity_poly.type
_entity_poly.pdbx_seq_one_letter_code
_entity_poly.pdbx_strand_id
1 'polypeptide(L)' 'MTTIRVKENEPFDVALRRFKRTIEKLGLLTDLRAREFYEKPTAERKRKKAAAVKRHHKRVRSMQLPKKLY' A
#
# COMPACT_ATOMS: atom_id res chain seq x y z
N MET A 1 14.35 -5.51 -8.59
CA MET A 1 15.24 -4.57 -7.86
C MET A 1 14.95 -3.16 -8.36
N THR A 2 14.59 -2.22 -7.48
CA THR A 2 14.25 -0.85 -7.87
C THR A 2 15.49 0.02 -7.94
N THR A 3 15.73 0.65 -9.09
CA THR A 3 16.77 1.67 -9.25
C THR A 3 16.10 3.05 -9.35
N ILE A 4 16.60 4.02 -8.57
CA ILE A 4 16.19 5.42 -8.67
C ILE A 4 17.41 6.23 -9.05
N ARG A 5 17.32 6.91 -10.18
CA ARG A 5 18.34 7.86 -10.62
C ARG A 5 18.02 9.22 -10.02
N VAL A 6 18.96 9.73 -9.22
CA VAL A 6 18.87 11.08 -8.64
C VAL A 6 19.26 12.09 -9.72
N LYS A 7 18.47 13.15 -9.89
CA LYS A 7 18.81 14.26 -10.79
C LYS A 7 19.66 15.29 -10.05
N GLU A 8 20.52 16.01 -10.77
CA GLU A 8 21.53 16.92 -10.20
C GLU A 8 20.97 18.06 -9.33
N ASN A 9 19.71 18.48 -9.56
CA ASN A 9 19.04 19.54 -8.79
C ASN A 9 17.99 19.04 -7.78
N GLU A 10 18.02 17.76 -7.39
CA GLU A 10 17.07 17.22 -6.42
C GLU A 10 17.67 17.09 -5.01
N PRO A 11 16.99 17.65 -3.98
CA PRO A 11 17.38 17.39 -2.59
C PRO A 11 17.30 15.90 -2.28
N PHE A 12 18.30 15.38 -1.55
CA PHE A 12 18.42 13.96 -1.19
C PHE A 12 17.14 13.38 -0.57
N ASP A 13 16.47 14.14 0.31
CA ASP A 13 15.23 13.70 0.97
C ASP A 13 14.08 13.42 0.00
N VAL A 14 14.05 14.09 -1.15
CA VAL A 14 13.04 13.89 -2.18
C VAL A 14 13.31 12.59 -2.95
N ALA A 15 14.57 12.27 -3.19
CA ALA A 15 14.98 11.00 -3.78
C ALA A 15 14.66 9.82 -2.83
N LEU A 16 14.98 9.97 -1.53
CA LEU A 16 14.66 8.96 -0.51
C LEU A 16 13.15 8.70 -0.39
N ARG A 17 12.34 9.77 -0.46
CA ARG A 17 10.88 9.64 -0.41
C ARG A 17 10.33 8.89 -1.62
N ARG A 18 10.87 9.14 -2.81
CA ARG A 18 10.52 8.37 -4.02
C ARG A 18 10.91 6.92 -3.88
N PHE A 19 12.08 6.63 -3.32
CA PHE A 19 12.52 5.26 -3.04
C PHE A 19 11.56 4.51 -2.13
N LYS A 20 11.19 5.10 -1.00
CA LYS A 20 10.20 4.52 -0.08
C LYS A 20 8.87 4.26 -0.79
N ARG A 21 8.35 5.24 -1.54
CA ARG A 21 7.11 5.09 -2.32
C ARG A 21 7.20 4.00 -3.39
N THR A 22 8.33 3.84 -4.09
CA THR A 22 8.48 2.78 -5.09
C THR A 22 8.51 1.39 -4.47
N ILE A 23 9.17 1.22 -3.32
CA ILE A 23 9.17 -0.05 -2.58
C ILE A 23 7.76 -0.39 -2.07
N GLU A 24 7.07 0.60 -1.51
CA GLU A 24 5.68 0.45 -1.06
C GLU A 24 4.74 0.11 -2.21
N LYS A 25 4.87 0.79 -3.36
CA LYS A 25 4.06 0.55 -4.55
C LYS A 25 4.27 -0.86 -5.11
N LEU A 26 5.49 -1.37 -5.08
CA LEU A 26 5.79 -2.74 -5.50
C LEU A 26 5.27 -3.80 -4.53
N GLY A 27 4.97 -3.44 -3.28
CA GLY A 27 4.49 -4.40 -2.28
C GLY A 27 5.56 -5.40 -1.82
N LEU A 28 6.85 -5.13 -2.05
CA LEU A 28 7.91 -6.08 -1.73
C LEU A 28 7.94 -6.45 -0.23
N LEU A 29 7.73 -5.48 0.65
CA LEU A 29 7.65 -5.71 2.10
C LEU A 29 6.37 -6.47 2.51
N THR A 30 5.26 -6.27 1.81
CA THR A 30 4.02 -7.01 2.08
C THR A 30 4.13 -8.45 1.63
N ASP A 31 4.81 -8.70 0.52
CA ASP A 31 5.05 -10.05 0.00
C ASP A 31 6.01 -10.82 0.88
N LEU A 32 7.06 -10.16 1.39
CA LEU A 32 8.01 -10.76 2.32
C LEU A 32 7.28 -11.22 3.60
N ARG A 33 6.50 -10.34 4.24
CA ARG A 33 5.69 -10.71 5.42
C ARG A 33 4.68 -11.81 5.15
N ALA A 34 4.12 -11.87 3.94
CA ALA A 34 3.18 -12.93 3.57
C ALA A 34 3.86 -14.29 3.38
N ARG A 35 5.17 -14.31 3.10
CA ARG A 35 5.97 -15.53 2.89
C ARG A 35 6.67 -16.02 4.16
N GLU A 36 6.74 -15.21 5.21
CA GLU A 36 7.38 -15.57 6.48
C GLU A 36 6.74 -16.78 7.18
N PHE A 37 5.44 -17.00 6.96
CA PHE A 37 4.70 -18.09 7.58
C PHE A 37 3.78 -18.78 6.57
N TYR A 38 3.57 -20.09 6.78
CA TYR A 38 2.55 -20.81 6.01
C TYR A 38 1.16 -20.28 6.37
N GLU A 39 0.41 -19.91 5.36
CA GLU A 39 -1.00 -19.58 5.52
C GLU A 39 -1.87 -20.69 4.92
N LYS A 40 -2.79 -21.21 5.74
CA LYS A 40 -3.80 -22.15 5.27
C LYS A 40 -4.65 -21.51 4.16
N PRO A 41 -5.00 -22.23 3.07
CA PRO A 41 -5.78 -21.67 1.95
C PRO A 41 -7.10 -20.99 2.36
N THR A 42 -7.73 -21.47 3.43
CA THR A 42 -8.96 -20.87 3.98
C THR A 42 -8.73 -19.50 4.61
N ALA A 43 -7.60 -19.31 5.30
CA ALA A 43 -7.23 -18.03 5.90
C ALA A 43 -6.88 -17.00 4.80
N GLU A 44 -6.18 -17.45 3.76
CA GLU A 44 -5.83 -16.59 2.62
C GLU A 44 -7.10 -16.04 1.93
N ARG A 45 -8.09 -16.91 1.68
CA ARG A 45 -9.40 -16.51 1.11
C ARG A 45 -10.13 -15.51 2.01
N LYS A 46 -10.16 -15.73 3.32
CA LYS A 46 -10.78 -14.81 4.29
C LYS A 46 -10.08 -13.45 4.29
N ARG A 47 -8.74 -13.42 4.26
CA ARG A 47 -7.96 -12.18 4.22
C ARG A 47 -8.21 -11.40 2.93
N LYS A 48 -8.20 -12.07 1.77
CA LYS A 48 -8.49 -11.44 0.47
C LYS A 48 -9.89 -10.82 0.45
N LYS A 49 -10.90 -11.51 0.97
CA LYS A 49 -12.28 -10.99 1.08
C LYS A 49 -12.34 -9.75 2.00
N ALA A 50 -11.73 -9.82 3.17
CA ALA A 50 -11.68 -8.69 4.10
C ALA A 50 -10.96 -7.46 3.50
N ALA A 51 -9.85 -7.67 2.78
CA ALA A 51 -9.13 -6.62 2.09
C ALA A 51 -9.98 -5.97 0.98
N ALA A 52 -10.75 -6.75 0.22
CA ALA A 52 -11.66 -6.24 -0.80
C ALA A 52 -12.78 -5.38 -0.20
N VAL A 53 -13.41 -5.85 0.88
CA VAL A 53 -14.45 -5.09 1.61
C VAL A 53 -13.87 -3.77 2.14
N LYS A 54 -12.68 -3.79 2.74
CA LYS A 54 -12.01 -2.58 3.24
C LYS A 54 -11.71 -1.58 2.10
N ARG A 55 -11.25 -2.06 0.93
CA ARG A 55 -11.02 -1.20 -0.26
C ARG A 55 -12.33 -0.58 -0.75
N HIS A 56 -13.42 -1.34 -0.78
CA HIS A 56 -14.74 -0.84 -1.15
C HIS A 56 -15.22 0.25 -0.18
N HIS A 57 -15.17 -0.01 1.12
CA HIS A 57 -15.57 0.98 2.13
C HIS A 57 -14.74 2.27 2.05
N LYS A 58 -13.43 2.16 1.80
CA LYS A 58 -12.57 3.34 1.59
C LYS A 58 -13.01 4.17 0.37
N ARG A 59 -13.39 3.50 -0.73
CA ARG A 59 -13.87 4.16 -1.96
C ARG A 59 -15.21 4.86 -1.73
N VAL A 60 -16.15 4.18 -1.10
CA VAL A 60 -17.46 4.77 -0.75
C VAL A 60 -17.27 5.98 0.15
N ARG A 61 -16.42 5.87 1.18
CA ARG A 61 -16.10 7.00 2.07
C ARG A 61 -15.50 8.19 1.33
N SER A 62 -14.64 7.99 0.33
CA SER A 62 -14.09 9.09 -0.46
C SER A 62 -15.11 9.76 -1.38
N MET A 63 -16.19 9.07 -1.73
CA MET A 63 -17.28 9.62 -2.55
C MET A 63 -18.35 10.33 -1.71
N GLN A 64 -18.42 10.05 -0.41
CA GLN A 64 -19.37 10.69 0.49
C GLN A 64 -18.88 12.09 0.88
N LEU A 65 -19.81 13.05 0.84
CA LEU A 65 -19.59 14.39 1.38
C LEU A 65 -19.35 14.31 2.90
N PRO A 66 -18.50 15.19 3.47
CA PRO A 66 -18.28 15.23 4.90
C PRO A 66 -19.62 15.45 5.63
N LYS A 67 -19.85 14.69 6.70
CA LYS A 67 -21.06 14.81 7.51
C LYS A 67 -21.15 16.25 8.05
N LYS A 68 -22.23 16.96 7.71
CA LYS A 68 -22.53 18.25 8.33
C LYS A 68 -22.78 18.02 9.83
N LEU A 69 -21.91 18.59 10.65
CA LEU A 69 -22.09 18.75 12.09
C LEU A 69 -22.73 20.13 12.25
N TYR A 70 -24.05 20.18 12.16
CA TYR A 70 -24.82 21.34 12.60
C TYR A 70 -25.09 21.23 14.09
#